data_AF-A0A1G3TKT9-F1
#
_entry.id   AF-A0A1G3TKT9-F1
#
_cell.length_a   1.000
_cell.length_b   1.000
_cell.length_c   1.000
_cell.angle_alpha   90.00
_cell.angle_beta   90.00
_cell.angle_gamma   90.00
#
_symmetry.space_group_name_H-M   'P 1'
#
loop_
_entity.id
_entity.type
_entity.pdbx_description
1 polymer ?
#
loop_
_entity_poly.entity_id
_entity_poly.type
_entity_poly.pdbx_seq_one_letter_code
_entity_poly.pdbx_strand_id
1 'polypeptide(L)'
;MFIIKGELLHIFKSADYTNKETGETARGKVKLQLLVKTTIRNGEIKNELIDISIPTEKYSVYKESMNQIVEVEVGLIGKCSFYGV
;
A
#
# COMPACT_ATOMS: atom_id res chain seq x y z
N MET A 1 -12.45 10.93 -2.86
CA MET A 1 -11.65 9.83 -3.47
C MET A 1 -10.23 10.32 -3.53
N PHE A 2 -9.26 9.56 -3.02
CA PHE A 2 -7.85 9.97 -2.98
C PHE A 2 -7.05 9.17 -4.00
N ILE A 3 -5.99 9.74 -4.54
CA ILE A 3 -5.10 9.06 -5.49
C ILE A 3 -3.69 9.12 -4.93
N ILE A 4 -3.02 7.97 -4.87
CA ILE A 4 -1.58 7.90 -4.61
C ILE A 4 -0.88 7.61 -5.93
N LYS A 5 0.14 8.41 -6.23
CA LYS A 5 1.00 8.25 -7.40
C LYS A 5 2.38 7.82 -6.96
N GLY A 6 2.91 6.76 -7.57
CA GLY A 6 4.22 6.22 -7.24
C GLY A 6 4.71 5.20 -8.24
N GLU A 7 5.99 4.86 -8.15
CA GLU A 7 6.58 3.80 -8.97
C GLU A 7 6.22 2.43 -8.37
N LEU A 8 5.63 1.55 -9.16
CA LEU A 8 5.26 0.22 -8.71
C LEU A 8 6.48 -0.69 -8.67
N LEU A 9 6.99 -0.97 -7.47
CA LEU A 9 8.19 -1.79 -7.29
C LEU A 9 7.88 -3.27 -7.12
N HIS A 10 6.73 -3.61 -6.55
CA HIS A 10 6.38 -5.00 -6.27
C HIS A 10 4.87 -5.19 -6.06
N ILE A 11 4.38 -6.40 -6.32
CA ILE A 11 3.04 -6.85 -5.96
C ILE A 11 3.15 -8.15 -5.17
N PHE A 12 2.60 -8.20 -3.96
CA PHE A 12 2.66 -9.38 -3.10
C PHE A 12 1.32 -9.65 -2.41
N LYS A 13 1.14 -10.87 -1.88
CA LYS A 13 -0.02 -11.23 -1.05
C LYS A 13 0.43 -11.31 0.40
N SER A 14 -0.29 -10.66 1.32
CA SER A 14 -0.03 -10.87 2.75
C SER A 14 -0.39 -12.30 3.17
N ALA A 15 0.18 -12.78 4.27
CA ALA A 15 -0.18 -14.08 4.81
C ALA A 15 -1.68 -14.12 5.19
N ASP A 16 -2.27 -15.31 5.07
CA ASP A 16 -3.59 -15.58 5.63
C ASP A 16 -3.45 -15.61 7.17
N TYR A 17 -4.43 -15.05 7.87
CA TYR A 17 -4.43 -14.98 9.33
C TYR A 17 -5.57 -15.84 9.88
N THR A 18 -5.23 -16.83 10.70
CA THR A 18 -6.22 -17.62 11.43
C THR A 18 -6.26 -17.15 12.87
N ASN A 19 -7.43 -16.70 13.32
CA ASN A 19 -7.67 -16.39 14.72
C ASN A 19 -7.68 -17.70 15.52
N LYS A 20 -6.78 -17.82 16.50
CA LYS A 20 -6.62 -19.05 17.30
C LYS A 20 -7.78 -19.28 18.28
N GLU A 21 -8.52 -18.23 18.63
CA GLU A 21 -9.62 -18.29 19.61
C GLU A 21 -10.96 -18.57 18.93
N THR A 22 -11.20 -18.00 17.75
CA THR A 22 -12.47 -18.18 17.01
C THR A 22 -12.39 -19.22 15.89
N GLY A 23 -11.19 -19.63 15.48
CA GLY A 23 -10.97 -20.53 14.34
C GLY A 23 -11.19 -19.89 12.97
N GLU A 24 -11.59 -18.61 12.91
CA GLU A 24 -11.86 -17.92 11.66
C GLU A 24 -10.57 -17.57 10.91
N THR A 25 -10.55 -17.84 9.61
CA THR A 25 -9.40 -17.50 8.74
C THR A 25 -9.72 -16.30 7.86
N ALA A 26 -9.02 -15.19 8.10
CA ALA A 26 -9.00 -14.02 7.24
C ALA A 26 -7.99 -14.23 6.10
N ARG A 27 -8.46 -14.17 4.86
CA ARG A 27 -7.59 -14.27 3.68
C ARG A 27 -6.70 -13.03 3.58
N GLY A 28 -5.43 -13.27 3.29
CA GLY A 28 -4.45 -12.23 3.01
C GLY A 28 -4.82 -11.42 1.77
N LYS A 29 -4.53 -10.12 1.82
CA LYS A 29 -4.86 -9.17 0.76
C LYS A 29 -3.70 -9.03 -0.22
N VAL A 30 -4.01 -8.78 -1.48
CA VAL A 30 -3.02 -8.37 -2.48
C VAL A 30 -2.61 -6.94 -2.18
N LYS A 31 -1.30 -6.66 -2.20
CA LYS A 31 -0.72 -5.36 -1.92
C LYS A 31 0.20 -4.92 -3.05
N LEU A 32 0.08 -3.65 -3.42
CA LEU A 32 1.01 -2.93 -4.27
C LEU A 32 2.03 -2.23 -3.38
N GLN A 33 3.32 -2.42 -3.64
CA GLN A 33 4.38 -1.66 -3.00
C GLN A 33 4.82 -0.54 -3.93
N LEU A 34 4.51 0.70 -3.55
CA LEU A 34 4.81 1.89 -4.32
C LEU A 34 5.95 2.68 -3.70
N LEU A 35 6.90 3.12 -4.52
CA LEU A 35 7.85 4.16 -4.17
C LEU A 35 7.24 5.53 -4.47
N VAL A 36 6.95 6.29 -3.42
CA VAL A 36 6.45 7.65 -3.48
C VAL A 36 7.58 8.61 -3.14
N LYS A 37 7.77 9.62 -3.98
CA LYS A 37 8.78 10.67 -3.79
C LYS A 37 8.06 11.97 -3.44
N THR A 38 8.32 12.51 -2.27
CA THR A 38 7.68 13.73 -1.79
C THR A 38 8.75 14.76 -1.42
N THR A 39 8.62 15.97 -1.93
CA THR A 39 9.46 17.09 -1.50
C THR A 39 9.00 17.58 -0.13
N ILE A 40 9.88 17.53 0.86
CA ILE A 40 9.59 18.00 2.23
C ILE A 40 9.91 19.49 2.37
N ARG A 41 9.46 20.12 3.48
CA ARG A 41 9.48 21.59 3.66
C ARG A 41 10.86 22.24 3.53
N ASN A 42 11.94 21.50 3.77
CA ASN A 42 13.32 21.98 3.61
C ASN A 42 13.88 21.78 2.19
N GLY A 43 13.06 21.37 1.22
CA GLY A 43 13.45 21.18 -0.18
C GLY A 43 14.06 19.82 -0.51
N GLU A 44 14.32 18.98 0.48
CA GLU A 44 14.85 17.62 0.28
C GLU A 44 13.78 16.67 -0.30
N ILE A 45 14.23 15.64 -1.02
CA ILE A 45 13.36 14.58 -1.55
C ILE A 45 13.31 13.45 -0.52
N LYS A 46 12.11 13.18 -0.01
CA LYS A 46 11.84 12.01 0.83
C LYS A 46 11.26 10.88 -0.01
N ASN A 47 11.94 9.74 0.00
CA ASN A 47 11.43 8.50 -0.56
C ASN A 47 10.64 7.75 0.51
N GLU A 48 9.41 7.35 0.19
CA GLU A 48 8.57 6.54 1.05
C GLU A 48 8.08 5.30 0.31
N LEU A 49 8.21 4.14 0.94
CA LEU A 49 7.58 2.91 0.45
C LEU A 49 6.21 2.78 1.11
N ILE A 50 5.18 2.72 0.27
CA ILE A 50 3.79 2.61 0.71
C ILE A 50 3.21 1.31 0.17
N ASP A 51 2.69 0.49 1.08
CA ASP A 51 1.96 -0.73 0.74
C ASP A 51 0.45 -0.44 0.70
N ILE A 52 -0.16 -0.58 -0.48
CA ILE A 52 -1.59 -0.34 -0.69
C ILE A 52 -2.29 -1.67 -0.93
N SER A 53 -3.24 -2.02 -0.05
CA SER A 53 -4.08 -3.20 -0.26
C SER A 53 -5.12 -2.93 -1.35
N ILE A 54 -5.21 -3.83 -2.34
CA ILE A 54 -6.16 -3.73 -3.44
C ILE A 54 -7.11 -4.94 -3.48
N PRO A 55 -8.32 -4.78 -4.04
CA PRO A 55 -9.16 -5.91 -4.41
C PRO A 55 -8.45 -6.85 -5.39
N THR A 56 -8.65 -8.16 -5.25
CA THR A 56 -7.98 -9.17 -6.09
C THR A 56 -8.28 -9.00 -7.58
N GLU A 57 -9.49 -8.55 -7.92
CA GLU A 57 -9.91 -8.25 -9.30
C GLU A 57 -9.11 -7.11 -9.96
N LYS A 58 -8.52 -6.20 -9.17
CA LYS A 58 -7.62 -5.15 -9.70
C LYS A 58 -6.18 -5.64 -9.92
N TYR A 59 -5.82 -6.87 -9.53
CA TYR A 59 -4.45 -7.38 -9.68
C TYR A 59 -3.95 -7.36 -11.12
N SER A 60 -4.76 -7.84 -12.07
CA SER A 60 -4.38 -7.92 -13.48
C SER A 60 -4.06 -6.57 -14.09
N VAL A 61 -4.69 -5.49 -13.60
CA VAL A 61 -4.46 -4.12 -14.07
C VAL A 61 -3.05 -3.65 -13.76
N TYR A 62 -2.51 -3.99 -12.59
CA TYR A 62 -1.20 -3.50 -12.14
C TYR A 62 -0.05 -4.44 -12.48
N LYS A 63 -0.33 -5.71 -12.76
CA LYS A 63 0.70 -6.71 -13.05
C LYS A 63 1.59 -6.32 -14.24
N GLU A 64 1.00 -5.67 -15.24
CA GLU A 64 1.72 -5.23 -16.44
C GLU A 64 2.46 -3.89 -16.24
N SER A 65 2.22 -3.20 -15.13
CA SER A 65 2.77 -1.87 -14.84
C SER A 65 3.97 -1.89 -13.88
N MET A 66 4.66 -3.03 -13.76
CA MET A 66 5.86 -3.15 -12.93
C MET A 66 6.95 -2.16 -13.37
N ASN A 67 7.57 -1.50 -12.39
CA ASN A 67 8.56 -0.43 -12.55
C ASN A 67 8.05 0.81 -13.30
N GLN A 68 6.74 0.99 -13.42
CA GLN A 68 6.12 2.17 -14.01
C GLN A 68 5.49 3.06 -12.94
N ILE A 69 5.30 4.33 -13.27
CA ILE A 69 4.49 5.24 -12.45
C ILE A 69 3.03 4.89 -12.62
N VAL A 70 2.39 4.50 -11.52
CA VAL A 70 0.96 4.15 -11.48
C VAL A 70 0.20 5.11 -10.58
N GLU A 71 -1.09 5.25 -10.85
CA GLU A 71 -2.04 6.01 -10.02
C GLU A 71 -3.03 5.03 -9.41
N VAL A 72 -3.12 5.02 -8.08
CA VAL A 72 -3.96 4.09 -7.33
C VAL A 72 -5.01 4.86 -6.55
N GLU A 73 -6.28 4.58 -6.84
CA GLU A 73 -7.41 5.09 -6.07
C GLU A 73 -7.42 4.45 -4.67
N VAL A 74 -7.45 5.29 -3.63
CA VAL A 74 -7.41 4.85 -2.23
C VAL A 74 -8.49 5.53 -1.38
N GLY A 75 -8.92 4.81 -0.35
CA GLY A 75 -9.63 5.36 0.80
C GLY A 75 -8.65 5.70 1.93
N LEU A 76 -9.07 6.57 2.85
CA LEU A 76 -8.30 6.89 4.05
C LEU A 76 -8.80 6.06 5.24
N ILE A 77 -7.87 5.46 5.96
CA ILE A 77 -8.10 4.86 7.27
C ILE A 77 -7.12 5.56 8.21
N GLY A 78 -7.64 6.24 9.24
CA GLY A 78 -6.82 7.05 10.14
C GLY A 78 -5.80 6.23 10.92
N LYS A 79 -4.61 6.80 11.13
CA LYS A 79 -3.55 6.22 11.97
C LYS A 79 -3.20 7.23 13.06
N CYS A 80 -3.14 6.77 14.32
CA CYS A 80 -2.67 7.60 15.42
C CYS A 80 -1.14 7.68 15.43
N SER A 81 -0.61 8.88 15.59
CA SER A 81 0.81 9.11 15.86
C SER A 81 1.00 9.31 17.36
N PHE A 82 1.95 8.58 17.94
CA PHE A 82 2.33 8.71 19.34
C PHE A 82 3.69 9.41 19.43
N TYR A 83 3.85 10.28 20.42
CA TYR A 83 5.15 10.88 20.77
C TYR A 83 5.35 10.74 22.28
N GLY A 84 6.61 10.63 22.71
CA GLY A 84 6.97 10.59 24.14
C GLY A 84 6.86 11.98 24.75
N VAL A 85 6.35 12.05 25.98
CA VAL A 85 6.44 13.24 26.85
C VAL A 85 7.66 13.08 27.74
#